data_AF-A0AAD3HQJ0-F1
#
_entry.id   AF-A0AAD3HQJ0-F1
#
_cell.length_a   1.000
_cell.length_b   1.000
_cell.length_c   1.000
_cell.angle_alpha   90.00
_cell.angle_beta   90.00
_cell.angle_gamma   90.00
#
_symmetry.space_group_name_H-M   'P 1'
#
loop_
_entity.id
_entity.type
_entity.pdbx_description
1 polymer ?
#
loop_
_entity_poly.entity_id
_entity_poly.type
_entity_poly.pdbx_seq_one_letter_code
_entity_poly.pdbx_strand_id
1 'polypeptide(L)'
;EYWEWVRTYSSPEYLAIPALKEAMFDKLAAGEDKARLQRLYRRAMRLEASFFSAQPHPPPPRRPAALLTDFDGTCSPAGADSSGAILALAEQAAGGGRPTAGDAAWAARTRAALAAGYQRQYEQLVGPLVGPAEGPAPQSDPAGVAALLERLSEFDEEMNRRVEEAGILKGSTPEEVCAAGSAVPLRPHCREALRAALDRGIPVHVVSVNWSDLLLRAALRLPARRG
;
A
#
# COMPACT_ATOMS: atom_id res chain seq x y z
N GLU A 1 -20.56 14.99 25.63
CA GLU A 1 -20.89 13.65 26.18
C GLU A 1 -20.23 12.47 25.44
N TYR A 2 -19.95 12.51 24.13
CA TYR A 2 -19.23 11.40 23.45
C TYR A 2 -17.73 11.24 23.81
N TRP A 3 -17.14 12.25 24.45
CA TRP A 3 -15.71 12.30 24.70
C TRP A 3 -15.22 11.24 25.69
N GLU A 4 -16.06 10.85 26.65
CA GLU A 4 -15.75 9.75 27.57
C GLU A 4 -15.66 8.40 26.84
N TRP A 5 -16.54 8.18 25.86
CA TRP A 5 -16.50 7.00 25.00
C TRP A 5 -15.20 7.00 24.18
N VAL A 6 -14.89 8.11 23.48
CA VAL A 6 -13.64 8.24 22.72
C VAL A 6 -12.43 7.98 23.62
N ARG A 7 -12.33 8.65 24.77
CA ARG A 7 -11.22 8.50 25.73
C ARG A 7 -11.08 7.05 26.22
N THR A 8 -12.19 6.36 26.45
CA THR A 8 -12.17 4.97 26.94
C THR A 8 -11.65 4.02 25.87
N TYR A 9 -12.18 4.09 24.65
CA TYR A 9 -11.79 3.18 23.57
C TYR A 9 -10.45 3.54 22.91
N SER A 10 -9.95 4.76 23.10
CA SER A 10 -8.62 5.20 22.68
C SER A 10 -7.58 5.20 23.81
N SER A 11 -7.90 4.69 25.00
CA SER A 11 -6.97 4.68 26.13
C SER A 11 -5.83 3.67 25.91
N PRO A 12 -4.62 3.91 26.44
CA PRO A 12 -3.53 2.93 26.35
C PRO A 12 -3.92 1.55 26.90
N GLU A 13 -4.70 1.51 27.97
CA GLU A 13 -5.19 0.27 28.58
C GLU A 13 -6.12 -0.48 27.61
N TYR A 14 -7.03 0.22 26.93
CA TYR A 14 -7.94 -0.41 25.97
C TYR A 14 -7.21 -0.86 24.70
N LEU A 15 -6.25 -0.07 24.22
CA LEU A 15 -5.43 -0.39 23.04
C LEU A 15 -4.46 -1.55 23.27
N ALA A 16 -4.15 -1.90 24.52
CA ALA A 16 -3.39 -3.11 24.85
C ALA A 16 -4.23 -4.41 24.77
N ILE A 17 -5.56 -4.31 24.85
CA ILE A 17 -6.46 -5.47 24.87
C ILE A 17 -6.46 -6.27 23.55
N PRO A 18 -6.44 -5.66 22.34
CA PRO A 18 -6.38 -6.39 21.08
C PRO A 18 -5.26 -7.41 21.01
N ALA A 19 -4.02 -7.02 21.34
CA ALA A 19 -2.87 -7.93 21.31
C ALA A 19 -3.04 -9.11 22.28
N LEU A 20 -3.56 -8.85 23.48
CA LEU A 20 -3.89 -9.91 24.45
C LEU A 20 -4.96 -10.85 23.91
N LYS A 21 -6.03 -10.30 23.33
CA LYS A 21 -7.13 -11.09 22.73
C LYS A 21 -6.65 -11.92 21.56
N GLU A 22 -5.79 -11.38 20.70
CA GLU A 22 -5.18 -12.10 19.57
C GLU A 22 -4.32 -13.26 20.08
N ALA A 23 -3.43 -13.03 21.04
CA ALA A 23 -2.61 -14.09 21.63
C ALA A 23 -3.45 -15.20 22.30
N MET A 24 -4.52 -14.82 23.00
CA MET A 24 -5.47 -15.79 23.56
C MET A 24 -6.22 -16.53 22.47
N PHE A 25 -6.66 -15.84 21.42
CA PHE A 25 -7.37 -16.44 20.29
C PHE A 25 -6.49 -17.44 19.57
N ASP A 26 -5.24 -17.10 19.25
CA ASP A 26 -4.29 -18.00 18.61
C ASP A 26 -4.06 -19.28 19.43
N LYS A 27 -3.95 -19.15 20.75
CA LYS A 27 -3.79 -20.29 21.65
C LYS A 27 -5.04 -21.16 21.72
N LEU A 28 -6.22 -20.57 21.81
CA LEU A 28 -7.50 -21.28 21.98
C LEU A 28 -8.03 -21.85 20.66
N ALA A 29 -7.72 -21.22 19.53
CA ALA A 29 -8.10 -21.65 18.20
C ALA A 29 -7.14 -22.71 17.63
N ALA A 30 -6.08 -23.07 18.37
CA ALA A 30 -5.13 -24.11 17.96
C ALA A 30 -5.86 -25.46 17.82
N GLY A 31 -6.10 -25.88 16.58
CA GLY A 31 -6.81 -27.11 16.23
C GLY A 31 -8.28 -26.95 15.84
N GLU A 32 -8.82 -25.73 15.88
CA GLU A 32 -10.18 -25.43 15.41
C GLU A 32 -10.26 -25.35 13.87
N ASP A 33 -11.45 -25.61 13.32
CA ASP A 33 -11.70 -25.47 11.89
C ASP A 33 -11.62 -24.00 11.46
N LYS A 34 -10.56 -23.67 10.72
CA LYS A 34 -10.33 -22.33 10.15
C LYS A 34 -11.52 -21.81 9.34
N ALA A 35 -12.21 -22.67 8.58
CA ALA A 35 -13.36 -22.25 7.79
C ALA A 35 -14.52 -21.81 8.69
N ARG A 36 -14.77 -22.54 9.79
CA ARG A 36 -15.76 -22.17 10.81
C ARG A 36 -15.39 -20.85 11.48
N LEU A 37 -14.14 -20.69 11.92
CA LEU A 37 -13.67 -19.44 12.55
C LEU A 37 -13.85 -18.24 11.63
N GLN A 38 -13.48 -18.36 10.35
CA GLN A 38 -13.69 -17.29 9.37
C GLN A 38 -15.16 -16.95 9.17
N ARG A 39 -16.07 -17.94 9.14
CA ARG A 39 -17.51 -17.69 9.05
C ARG A 39 -18.03 -16.92 10.27
N LEU A 40 -17.60 -17.30 11.47
CA LEU A 40 -17.99 -16.64 12.72
C LEU A 40 -17.46 -15.21 12.77
N TYR A 41 -16.20 -14.99 12.42
CA TYR A 41 -15.61 -13.66 12.35
C TYR A 41 -16.35 -12.75 11.36
N ARG A 42 -16.62 -13.24 10.14
CA ARG A 42 -17.43 -12.50 9.15
C ARG A 42 -18.82 -12.15 9.68
N ARG A 43 -19.45 -13.05 10.44
CA ARG A 43 -20.74 -12.79 11.07
C ARG A 43 -20.63 -11.71 12.15
N ALA A 44 -19.61 -11.77 13.01
CA ALA A 44 -19.35 -10.76 14.03
C ALA A 44 -19.17 -9.37 13.39
N MET A 45 -18.34 -9.25 12.35
CA MET A 45 -18.14 -7.99 11.62
C MET A 45 -19.43 -7.44 11.01
N ARG A 46 -20.30 -8.31 10.47
CA ARG A 46 -21.62 -7.87 9.96
C ARG A 46 -22.53 -7.37 11.08
N LEU A 47 -22.52 -8.03 12.24
CA LEU A 47 -23.32 -7.60 13.40
C LEU A 47 -22.81 -6.27 13.96
N GLU A 48 -21.49 -6.08 14.03
CA GLU A 48 -20.88 -4.83 14.45
C GLU A 48 -21.24 -3.68 13.50
N ALA A 49 -21.13 -3.88 12.19
CA ALA A 49 -21.59 -2.91 11.20
C ALA A 49 -23.09 -2.60 11.34
N SER A 50 -23.91 -3.64 11.62
CA SER A 50 -25.36 -3.47 11.83
C SER A 50 -25.66 -2.68 13.11
N PHE A 51 -24.91 -2.92 14.19
CA PHE A 51 -25.04 -2.20 15.45
C PHE A 51 -24.77 -0.70 15.28
N PHE A 52 -23.68 -0.33 14.57
CA PHE A 52 -23.40 1.07 14.27
C PHE A 52 -24.41 1.69 13.29
N SER A 53 -24.97 0.89 12.38
CA SER A 53 -26.00 1.36 11.43
C SER A 53 -27.36 1.56 12.07
N ALA A 54 -27.64 0.91 13.20
CA ALA A 54 -28.91 0.99 13.93
C ALA A 54 -29.03 2.24 14.82
N GLN A 55 -28.04 3.12 14.82
CA GLN A 55 -28.08 4.36 15.61
C GLN A 55 -29.25 5.25 15.15
N PRO A 56 -30.00 5.88 16.08
CA PRO A 56 -31.20 6.65 15.74
C PRO A 56 -30.92 7.92 14.91
N HIS A 57 -29.66 8.36 14.89
CA HIS A 57 -29.19 9.51 14.11
C HIS A 57 -28.01 9.06 13.26
N PRO A 58 -28.23 8.25 12.21
CA PRO A 58 -27.14 7.83 11.35
C PRO A 58 -26.54 9.08 10.69
N PRO A 59 -25.21 9.23 10.65
CA PRO A 59 -24.61 10.27 9.84
C PRO A 59 -25.13 10.10 8.39
N PRO A 60 -25.26 11.19 7.62
CA PRO A 60 -25.66 11.09 6.23
C PRO A 60 -24.76 10.07 5.52
N PRO A 61 -25.32 9.19 4.67
CA PRO A 61 -24.57 8.10 4.07
C PRO A 61 -23.35 8.65 3.34
N ARG A 62 -22.17 8.40 3.91
CA ARG A 62 -20.90 8.77 3.29
C ARG A 62 -20.59 7.75 2.23
N ARG A 63 -20.67 8.14 0.96
CA ARG A 63 -20.12 7.33 -0.12
C ARG A 63 -18.60 7.50 -0.11
N PRO A 64 -17.81 6.42 -0.26
CA PRO A 64 -16.39 6.55 -0.44
C PRO A 64 -16.13 7.46 -1.65
N ALA A 65 -15.42 8.57 -1.43
CA ALA A 65 -15.07 9.50 -2.51
C ALA A 65 -14.01 8.90 -3.45
N ALA A 66 -13.17 8.01 -2.92
CA ALA A 66 -12.19 7.22 -3.65
C ALA A 66 -11.79 5.98 -2.84
N LEU A 67 -11.27 4.98 -3.53
CA LEU A 67 -10.52 3.87 -2.97
C LEU A 67 -9.04 4.07 -3.31
N LEU A 68 -8.24 4.33 -2.28
CA LEU A 68 -6.79 4.37 -2.39
C LEU A 68 -6.23 3.03 -1.92
N THR A 69 -5.43 2.37 -2.74
CA THR A 69 -4.73 1.14 -2.37
C THR A 69 -3.26 1.28 -2.68
N ASP A 70 -2.43 0.81 -1.76
CA ASP A 70 -1.07 0.44 -2.10
C ASP A 70 -1.09 -0.85 -2.96
N PHE A 71 -0.12 -1.02 -3.84
CA PHE A 71 0.04 -2.21 -4.67
C PHE A 71 1.00 -3.20 -4.01
N ASP A 72 2.15 -2.73 -3.50
CA ASP A 72 3.27 -3.57 -3.14
C ASP A 72 3.09 -4.18 -1.74
N GLY A 73 2.83 -5.49 -1.68
CA GLY A 73 2.51 -6.19 -0.44
C GLY A 73 1.02 -6.21 -0.08
N THR A 74 0.24 -5.25 -0.60
CA THR A 74 -1.23 -5.24 -0.51
C THR A 74 -1.88 -6.05 -1.64
N CYS A 75 -1.58 -5.72 -2.89
CA CYS A 75 -2.08 -6.45 -4.05
C CYS A 75 -1.09 -7.50 -4.55
N SER A 76 0.21 -7.27 -4.43
CA SER A 76 1.22 -8.29 -4.65
C SER A 76 1.57 -9.06 -3.37
N PRO A 77 1.96 -10.35 -3.45
CA PRO A 77 2.57 -11.07 -2.34
C PRO A 77 3.93 -10.45 -1.94
N ALA A 78 4.34 -10.66 -0.69
CA ALA A 78 5.68 -10.28 -0.24
C ALA A 78 6.77 -10.96 -1.10
N GLY A 79 7.74 -10.18 -1.57
CA GLY A 79 8.85 -10.67 -2.40
C GLY A 79 8.52 -10.84 -3.90
N ALA A 80 7.28 -10.60 -4.32
CA ALA A 80 6.86 -10.57 -5.73
C ALA A 80 6.32 -9.18 -6.10
N ASP A 81 7.03 -8.15 -5.66
CA ASP A 81 6.71 -6.75 -5.92
C ASP A 81 6.96 -6.36 -7.38
N SER A 82 6.38 -5.23 -7.75
CA SER A 82 6.52 -4.63 -9.07
C SER A 82 7.98 -4.32 -9.44
N SER A 83 8.80 -3.95 -8.45
CA SER A 83 10.22 -3.62 -8.63
C SER A 83 11.03 -4.83 -9.11
N GLY A 84 10.72 -6.04 -8.66
CA GLY A 84 11.35 -7.27 -9.16
C GLY A 84 11.11 -7.50 -10.65
N ALA A 85 9.89 -7.24 -11.13
CA ALA A 85 9.54 -7.38 -12.55
C ALA A 85 10.25 -6.33 -13.42
N ILE A 86 10.39 -5.10 -12.93
CA ILE A 86 11.14 -4.03 -13.62
C ILE A 86 12.62 -4.39 -13.77
N LEU A 87 13.23 -4.94 -12.72
CA LEU A 87 14.64 -5.31 -12.75
C LEU A 87 14.91 -6.44 -13.74
N ALA A 88 14.05 -7.46 -13.77
CA ALA A 88 14.17 -8.55 -14.73
C ALA A 88 14.16 -8.07 -16.19
N LEU A 89 13.42 -6.99 -16.49
CA LEU A 89 13.43 -6.36 -17.82
C LEU A 89 14.80 -5.75 -18.16
N ALA A 90 15.47 -5.12 -17.19
CA ALA A 90 16.83 -4.60 -17.37
C ALA A 90 17.81 -5.74 -17.72
N GLU A 91 17.72 -6.87 -17.02
CA GLU A 91 18.55 -8.06 -17.26
C GLU A 91 18.30 -8.66 -18.64
N GLN A 92 17.02 -8.79 -19.03
CA GLN A 92 16.62 -9.29 -20.34
C GLN A 92 17.10 -8.37 -21.47
N ALA A 93 17.06 -7.05 -21.26
CA ALA A 93 17.59 -6.10 -22.22
C ALA A 93 19.12 -6.24 -22.38
N ALA A 94 19.87 -6.39 -21.28
CA ALA A 94 21.31 -6.61 -21.31
C ALA A 94 21.71 -7.91 -22.00
N GLY A 95 21.04 -9.02 -21.65
CA GLY A 95 21.30 -10.33 -22.27
C GLY A 95 21.04 -10.34 -23.78
N GLY A 96 20.11 -9.51 -24.25
CA GLY A 96 19.83 -9.31 -25.67
C GLY A 96 20.76 -8.32 -26.39
N GLY A 97 21.80 -7.79 -25.72
CA GLY A 97 22.71 -6.80 -26.30
C GLY A 97 22.07 -5.43 -26.58
N ARG A 98 20.90 -5.16 -25.96
CA ARG A 98 20.17 -3.90 -26.15
C ARG A 98 20.70 -2.82 -25.21
N PRO A 99 20.53 -1.52 -25.56
CA PRO A 99 20.94 -0.44 -24.69
C PRO A 99 20.11 -0.44 -23.39
N THR A 100 20.67 -0.97 -22.32
CA THR A 100 20.13 -0.92 -20.96
C THR A 100 21.18 -0.32 -20.04
N ALA A 101 20.77 0.07 -18.84
CA ALA A 101 21.67 0.63 -17.86
C ALA A 101 22.64 -0.39 -17.24
N GLY A 102 22.37 -1.70 -17.39
CA GLY A 102 23.37 -2.74 -17.14
C GLY A 102 22.81 -4.16 -17.09
N ASP A 103 23.70 -5.11 -16.76
CA ASP A 103 23.40 -6.53 -16.61
C ASP A 103 22.70 -6.89 -15.28
N ALA A 104 22.49 -8.18 -15.01
CA ALA A 104 21.91 -8.66 -13.75
C ALA A 104 22.67 -8.19 -12.50
N ALA A 105 24.00 -8.13 -12.57
CA ALA A 105 24.80 -7.66 -11.46
C ALA A 105 24.61 -6.15 -11.23
N TRP A 106 24.49 -5.36 -12.30
CA TRP A 106 24.12 -3.96 -12.23
C TRP A 106 22.71 -3.78 -11.67
N ALA A 107 21.72 -4.52 -12.16
CA ALA A 107 20.33 -4.43 -11.72
C ALA A 107 20.20 -4.69 -10.21
N ALA A 108 20.85 -5.75 -9.71
CA ALA A 108 20.88 -6.07 -8.28
C ALA A 108 21.52 -4.96 -7.43
N ARG A 109 22.67 -4.42 -7.86
CA ARG A 109 23.34 -3.31 -7.16
C ARG A 109 22.50 -2.04 -7.18
N THR A 110 21.90 -1.70 -8.31
CA THR A 110 21.05 -0.52 -8.47
C THR A 110 19.80 -0.63 -7.60
N ARG A 111 19.13 -1.79 -7.55
CA ARG A 111 18.02 -2.04 -6.63
C ARG A 111 18.42 -1.77 -5.18
N ALA A 112 19.52 -2.38 -4.74
CA ALA A 112 20.00 -2.24 -3.38
C ALA A 112 20.36 -0.79 -3.04
N ALA A 113 21.03 -0.09 -3.97
CA ALA A 113 21.42 1.31 -3.80
C ALA A 113 20.20 2.24 -3.73
N LEU A 114 19.21 2.07 -4.61
CA LEU A 114 17.98 2.85 -4.62
C LEU A 114 17.16 2.62 -3.34
N ALA A 115 16.96 1.36 -2.95
CA ALA A 115 16.22 1.02 -1.73
C ALA A 115 16.89 1.58 -0.47
N ALA A 116 18.21 1.41 -0.35
CA ALA A 116 18.95 1.95 0.79
C ALA A 116 18.99 3.49 0.77
N GLY A 117 19.05 4.12 -0.41
CA GLY A 117 18.98 5.56 -0.57
C GLY A 117 17.63 6.12 -0.12
N TYR A 118 16.54 5.54 -0.61
CA TYR A 118 15.18 5.88 -0.22
C TYR A 118 14.98 5.75 1.30
N GLN A 119 15.32 4.59 1.87
CA GLN A 119 15.14 4.33 3.31
C GLN A 119 15.86 5.36 4.17
N ARG A 120 17.16 5.61 3.88
CA ARG A 120 17.95 6.58 4.66
C ARG A 120 17.38 7.99 4.59
N GLN A 121 16.96 8.44 3.41
CA GLN A 121 16.46 9.80 3.23
C GLN A 121 15.04 9.97 3.78
N TYR A 122 14.20 8.95 3.64
CA TYR A 122 12.88 8.90 4.27
C TYR A 122 13.00 8.98 5.80
N GLU A 123 13.91 8.20 6.41
CA GLU A 123 14.18 8.26 7.84
C GLU A 123 14.68 9.64 8.30
N GLN A 124 15.52 10.32 7.50
CA GLN A 124 15.96 11.69 7.80
C GLN A 124 14.81 12.71 7.72
N LEU A 125 13.87 12.50 6.81
CA LEU A 125 12.72 13.40 6.62
C LEU A 125 11.64 13.19 7.69
N VAL A 126 11.30 11.94 7.96
CA VAL A 126 10.16 11.54 8.80
C VAL A 126 10.57 11.24 10.25
N GLY A 127 11.80 10.78 10.47
CA GLY A 127 12.31 10.48 11.82
C GLY A 127 12.14 11.60 12.85
N PRO A 128 12.39 12.88 12.50
CA PRO A 128 12.14 14.00 13.41
C PRO A 128 10.67 14.21 13.81
N LEU A 129 9.72 13.66 13.04
CA LEU A 129 8.28 13.83 13.23
C LEU A 129 7.68 12.65 14.00
N VAL A 130 8.28 11.46 13.86
CA VAL A 130 7.92 10.25 14.58
C VAL A 130 8.77 10.16 15.85
N GLY A 131 8.69 11.19 16.68
CA GLY A 131 9.25 11.16 18.04
C GLY A 131 8.36 10.33 18.98
N PRO A 132 8.89 9.88 20.14
CA PRO A 132 8.05 9.28 21.16
C PRO A 132 6.96 10.29 21.56
N ALA A 133 5.70 9.84 21.55
CA ALA A 133 4.55 10.65 21.95
C ALA A 133 4.58 10.85 23.48
N GLU A 134 5.47 11.71 23.96
CA GLU A 134 5.52 12.13 25.35
C GLU A 134 4.76 13.45 25.51
N GLY A 135 3.56 13.37 26.08
CA GLY A 135 2.76 14.54 26.43
C GLY A 135 1.32 14.50 25.90
N PRO A 136 0.48 15.47 26.31
CA PRO A 136 -0.86 15.61 25.78
C PRO A 136 -0.82 15.79 24.26
N ALA A 137 -1.77 15.18 23.55
CA ALA A 137 -1.87 15.28 22.10
C ALA A 137 -1.81 16.77 21.68
N PRO A 138 -0.86 17.17 20.82
CA PRO A 138 -0.75 18.56 20.40
C PRO A 138 -2.06 19.02 19.76
N GLN A 139 -2.35 20.32 19.84
CA GLN A 139 -3.44 20.91 19.08
C GLN A 139 -3.27 20.57 17.59
N SER A 140 -4.40 20.40 16.89
CA SER A 140 -4.39 20.18 15.44
C SER A 140 -3.61 21.32 14.77
N ASP A 141 -2.57 20.96 14.01
CA ASP A 141 -1.74 21.88 13.23
C ASP A 141 -1.86 21.57 11.73
N PRO A 142 -2.92 22.08 11.06
CA PRO A 142 -3.11 21.87 9.62
C PRO A 142 -1.96 22.44 8.77
N ALA A 143 -1.32 23.53 9.22
CA ALA A 143 -0.24 24.17 8.48
C ALA A 143 1.04 23.33 8.52
N GLY A 144 1.38 22.77 9.69
CA GLY A 144 2.49 21.83 9.83
C GLY A 144 2.28 20.55 9.01
N VAL A 145 1.04 20.04 8.97
CA VAL A 145 0.69 18.90 8.10
C VAL A 145 0.87 19.25 6.63
N ALA A 146 0.40 20.42 6.18
CA ALA A 146 0.56 20.86 4.79
C ALA A 146 2.04 20.98 4.41
N ALA A 147 2.85 21.65 5.24
CA ALA A 147 4.29 21.81 5.00
C ALA A 147 5.05 20.48 4.98
N LEU A 148 4.63 19.51 5.81
CA LEU A 148 5.17 18.15 5.75
C LEU A 148 4.85 17.47 4.42
N LEU A 149 3.60 17.54 3.99
CA LEU A 149 3.16 16.93 2.73
C LEU A 149 3.92 17.52 1.53
N GLU A 150 4.19 18.82 1.53
CA GLU A 150 5.02 19.47 0.50
C GLU A 150 6.45 18.90 0.49
N ARG A 151 7.10 18.78 1.65
CA ARG A 151 8.45 18.18 1.75
C ARG A 151 8.48 16.71 1.34
N LEU A 152 7.43 15.94 1.65
CA LEU A 152 7.29 14.56 1.19
C LEU A 152 7.13 14.51 -0.34
N SER A 153 6.39 15.44 -0.93
CA SER A 153 6.24 15.56 -2.39
C SER A 153 7.59 15.84 -3.07
N GLU A 154 8.36 16.81 -2.55
CA GLU A 154 9.71 17.12 -3.07
C GLU A 154 10.65 15.92 -2.97
N PHE A 155 10.57 15.18 -1.85
CA PHE A 155 11.32 13.94 -1.65
C PHE A 155 10.93 12.86 -2.66
N ASP A 156 9.63 12.63 -2.88
CA ASP A 156 9.15 11.63 -3.84
C ASP A 156 9.57 12.00 -5.28
N GLU A 157 9.51 13.28 -5.66
CA GLU A 157 10.00 13.77 -6.96
C GLU A 157 11.49 13.50 -7.15
N GLU A 158 12.32 13.78 -6.14
CA GLU A 158 13.76 13.49 -6.16
C GLU A 158 14.04 11.99 -6.27
N MET A 159 13.29 11.15 -5.55
CA MET A 159 13.45 9.69 -5.59
C MET A 159 13.07 9.12 -6.95
N ASN A 160 11.99 9.61 -7.54
CA ASN A 160 11.58 9.22 -8.89
C ASN A 160 12.62 9.64 -9.92
N ARG A 161 13.16 10.86 -9.85
CA ARG A 161 14.20 11.34 -10.77
C ARG A 161 15.43 10.43 -10.78
N ARG A 162 15.90 9.98 -9.60
CA ARG A 162 17.07 9.08 -9.50
C ARG A 162 16.84 7.74 -10.19
N VAL A 163 15.62 7.24 -10.17
CA VAL A 163 15.27 6.00 -10.85
C VAL A 163 15.22 6.20 -12.36
N GLU A 164 14.64 7.31 -12.82
CA GLU A 164 14.63 7.67 -14.23
C GLU A 164 16.05 7.81 -14.78
N GLU A 165 16.92 8.52 -14.05
CA GLU A 165 18.35 8.68 -14.36
C GLU A 165 19.10 7.34 -14.37
N ALA A 166 18.71 6.40 -13.50
CA ALA A 166 19.27 5.05 -13.50
C ALA A 166 18.91 4.26 -14.77
N GLY A 167 17.94 4.71 -15.58
CA GLY A 167 17.65 4.13 -16.89
C GLY A 167 17.23 2.66 -16.84
N ILE A 168 16.59 2.22 -15.76
CA ILE A 168 16.33 0.80 -15.47
C ILE A 168 15.44 0.10 -16.51
N LEU A 169 14.56 0.85 -17.18
CA LEU A 169 13.71 0.34 -18.26
C LEU A 169 14.29 0.59 -19.66
N LYS A 170 15.47 1.23 -19.76
CA LYS A 170 16.08 1.55 -21.06
C LYS A 170 16.33 0.26 -21.84
N GLY A 171 15.92 0.25 -23.11
CA GLY A 171 16.04 -0.91 -23.98
C GLY A 171 14.90 -1.91 -23.88
N SER A 172 13.97 -1.75 -22.93
CA SER A 172 12.73 -2.55 -22.86
C SER A 172 11.65 -1.96 -23.77
N THR A 173 10.83 -2.81 -24.39
CA THR A 173 9.67 -2.36 -25.19
C THR A 173 8.41 -2.27 -24.33
N PRO A 174 7.39 -1.48 -24.73
CA PRO A 174 6.11 -1.46 -24.04
C PRO A 174 5.46 -2.84 -23.92
N GLU A 175 5.62 -3.70 -24.93
CA GLU A 175 5.09 -5.07 -24.94
C GLU A 175 5.76 -5.94 -23.88
N GLU A 176 7.08 -5.82 -23.73
CA GLU A 176 7.83 -6.53 -22.68
C GLU A 176 7.42 -6.06 -21.29
N VAL A 177 7.25 -4.73 -21.10
CA VAL A 177 6.76 -4.15 -19.85
C VAL A 177 5.34 -4.66 -19.52
N CYS A 178 4.46 -4.73 -20.52
CA CYS A 178 3.11 -5.28 -20.36
C CYS A 178 3.13 -6.77 -20.03
N ALA A 179 4.01 -7.54 -20.68
CA ALA A 179 4.17 -8.97 -20.43
C ALA A 179 4.67 -9.23 -19.00
N ALA A 180 5.68 -8.48 -18.55
CA ALA A 180 6.19 -8.54 -17.19
C ALA A 180 5.11 -8.17 -16.17
N GLY A 181 4.36 -7.08 -16.39
CA GLY A 181 3.24 -6.69 -15.53
C GLY A 181 2.14 -7.76 -15.47
N SER A 182 1.79 -8.35 -16.61
CA SER A 182 0.79 -9.43 -16.67
C SER A 182 1.20 -10.69 -15.92
N ALA A 183 2.51 -10.91 -15.74
CA ALA A 183 3.08 -12.02 -15.01
C ALA A 183 3.21 -11.76 -13.49
N VAL A 184 3.03 -10.52 -13.02
CA VAL A 184 3.08 -10.20 -11.58
C VAL A 184 1.96 -10.95 -10.85
N PRO A 185 2.29 -11.80 -9.87
CA PRO A 185 1.28 -12.51 -9.10
C PRO A 185 0.53 -11.53 -8.22
N LEU A 186 -0.79 -11.69 -8.15
CA LEU A 186 -1.63 -10.90 -7.26
C LEU A 186 -2.20 -11.76 -6.16
N ARG A 187 -2.42 -11.14 -5.00
CA ARG A 187 -3.20 -11.74 -3.92
C ARG A 187 -4.63 -12.03 -4.42
N PRO A 188 -5.25 -13.12 -3.93
CA PRO A 188 -6.63 -13.44 -4.25
C PRO A 188 -7.56 -12.24 -4.03
N HIS A 189 -8.49 -12.03 -4.96
CA HIS A 189 -9.54 -11.01 -4.87
C HIS A 189 -9.09 -9.54 -4.96
N CYS A 190 -7.80 -9.23 -5.12
CA CYS A 190 -7.37 -7.83 -5.31
C CYS A 190 -8.03 -7.22 -6.57
N ARG A 191 -7.93 -7.89 -7.73
CA ARG A 191 -8.53 -7.36 -8.98
C ARG A 191 -10.04 -7.22 -8.86
N GLU A 192 -10.70 -8.21 -8.28
CA GLU A 192 -12.15 -8.24 -8.11
C GLU A 192 -12.63 -7.11 -7.18
N ALA A 193 -11.90 -6.83 -6.09
CA ALA A 193 -12.22 -5.74 -5.19
C ALA A 193 -12.08 -4.36 -5.87
N LEU A 194 -10.98 -4.15 -6.60
CA LEU A 194 -10.75 -2.89 -7.32
C LEU A 194 -11.77 -2.69 -8.45
N ARG A 195 -12.09 -3.76 -9.19
CA ARG A 195 -13.14 -3.75 -10.21
C ARG A 195 -14.51 -3.43 -9.59
N ALA A 196 -14.86 -4.08 -8.48
CA ALA A 196 -16.12 -3.86 -7.79
C ALA A 196 -16.30 -2.42 -7.28
N ALA A 197 -15.21 -1.73 -6.95
CA ALA A 197 -15.23 -0.30 -6.60
C ALA A 197 -15.50 0.56 -7.85
N LEU A 198 -14.78 0.33 -8.95
CA LEU A 198 -14.99 1.04 -10.22
C LEU A 198 -16.42 0.86 -10.74
N ASP A 199 -16.95 -0.36 -10.69
CA ASP A 199 -18.32 -0.68 -11.13
C ASP A 199 -19.39 0.04 -10.30
N ARG A 200 -19.05 0.47 -9.07
CA ARG A 200 -19.91 1.27 -8.18
C ARG A 200 -19.71 2.78 -8.36
N GLY A 201 -18.91 3.20 -9.33
CA GLY A 201 -18.56 4.60 -9.55
C GLY A 201 -17.63 5.17 -8.47
N ILE A 202 -16.90 4.32 -7.74
CA ILE A 202 -15.89 4.75 -6.77
C ILE A 202 -14.55 4.85 -7.51
N PRO A 203 -13.94 6.05 -7.62
CA PRO A 203 -12.61 6.22 -8.19
C PRO A 203 -11.59 5.32 -7.50
N VAL A 204 -10.74 4.64 -8.27
CA VAL A 204 -9.65 3.81 -7.73
C VAL A 204 -8.31 4.46 -8.05
N HIS A 205 -7.51 4.61 -7.00
CA HIS A 205 -6.15 5.12 -7.06
C HIS A 205 -5.22 4.03 -6.50
N VAL A 206 -4.30 3.60 -7.34
CA VAL A 206 -3.30 2.60 -6.97
C VAL A 206 -1.98 3.34 -6.83
N VAL A 207 -1.38 3.26 -5.65
CA VAL A 207 -0.05 3.77 -5.34
C VAL A 207 0.88 2.56 -5.28
N SER A 208 2.10 2.72 -5.77
CA SER A 208 3.08 1.64 -5.81
C SER A 208 4.46 2.25 -5.84
N VAL A 209 5.44 1.51 -5.31
CA VAL A 209 6.86 1.82 -5.54
C VAL A 209 7.31 1.46 -6.97
N ASN A 210 6.40 0.93 -7.79
CA ASN A 210 6.56 0.71 -9.22
C ASN A 210 6.78 2.03 -9.97
N TRP A 211 7.86 2.10 -10.73
CA TRP A 211 8.21 3.23 -11.58
C TRP A 211 7.62 3.17 -13.00
N SER A 212 6.57 2.35 -13.22
CA SER A 212 5.92 2.13 -14.51
C SER A 212 4.40 1.97 -14.41
N ASP A 213 3.66 3.02 -14.76
CA ASP A 213 2.19 2.97 -14.87
C ASP A 213 1.73 1.84 -15.83
N LEU A 214 2.48 1.61 -16.90
CA LEU A 214 2.18 0.56 -17.88
C LEU A 214 2.21 -0.84 -17.26
N LEU A 215 3.23 -1.14 -16.46
CA LEU A 215 3.38 -2.42 -15.76
C LEU A 215 2.22 -2.63 -14.78
N LEU A 216 1.87 -1.58 -14.04
CA LEU A 216 0.82 -1.59 -13.02
C LEU A 216 -0.57 -1.83 -13.63
N ARG A 217 -0.84 -1.17 -14.75
CA ARG A 217 -2.08 -1.38 -15.53
C ARG A 217 -2.15 -2.80 -16.07
N ALA A 218 -1.06 -3.32 -16.62
CA ALA A 218 -1.02 -4.69 -17.12
C ALA A 218 -1.24 -5.71 -15.99
N ALA A 219 -0.64 -5.48 -14.83
CA ALA A 219 -0.82 -6.31 -13.63
C ALA A 219 -2.26 -6.28 -13.14
N LEU A 220 -2.91 -5.13 -13.04
CA LEU A 220 -4.25 -5.04 -12.45
C LEU A 220 -5.39 -5.26 -13.45
N ARG A 221 -5.13 -5.13 -14.76
CA ARG A 221 -6.13 -5.23 -15.84
C ARG A 221 -7.34 -4.31 -15.62
N LEU A 222 -7.08 -3.15 -15.03
CA LEU A 222 -8.10 -2.11 -14.79
C LEU A 222 -8.33 -1.31 -16.08
N PRO A 223 -9.56 -0.83 -16.32
CA PRO A 223 -9.85 0.04 -17.46
C PRO A 223 -9.02 1.33 -17.36
N ALA A 224 -8.69 1.91 -18.52
CA ALA A 224 -7.96 3.18 -18.58
C ALA A 224 -8.73 4.28 -17.81
N ARG A 225 -8.00 5.16 -17.12
CA ARG A 225 -8.60 6.33 -16.46
C ARG A 225 -9.28 7.17 -17.56
N ARG A 226 -10.58 7.41 -17.44
CA ARG A 226 -11.20 8.54 -18.15
C ARG A 226 -10.69 9.79 -17.43
N GLY A 227 -9.98 10.63 -18.16
CA GLY A 227 -9.41 11.89 -17.65
C GLY A 227 -10.46 12.84 -17.11
#